data_AF-A0A7C1V314-F1
#
_entry.id   AF-A0A7C1V314-F1
#
_cell.length_a   1.000
_cell.length_b   1.000
_cell.length_c   1.000
_cell.angle_alpha   90.00
_cell.angle_beta   90.00
_cell.angle_gamma   90.00
#
_symmetry.space_group_name_H-M   'P 1'
#
loop_
_entity.id
_entity.type
_entity.pdbx_description
1 polymer ?
#
loop_
_entity_poly.entity_id
_entity_poly.type
_entity_poly.pdbx_seq_one_letter_code
_entity_poly.pdbx_strand_id
1 'polypeptide(L)'
;MRGGMSRRQFLRGVAAALGALLMGRCRPERPTLTPAVSTTAPTSPPSRTTAPLSPTDTAAPSVTPAPAETSATPTAAPAEPARIPGRVVHIRAPGATYWDFGSDYYGNFVDQNAVDQMVERGVMELTDTTSVADAWRTLVPNYTPGRAIAIKVNFNNCLWCDLPITNCEDWQLKTDGLIHPINAIVRGLRQAYPNFANGDIWIYDATVGSNPPTSHRQIPGRFKADCSYPDVRFFDLDCNETATYNSSDPSATVVWRNPQGIPTPPTVQVTDVLVQAT
;
A
#
# COMPACT_ATOMS: atom_id res chain seq x y z
N MET A 1 -38.41 7.39 -13.49
CA MET A 1 -37.21 8.09 -13.99
C MET A 1 -36.38 8.53 -12.79
N ARG A 2 -35.25 7.86 -12.51
CA ARG A 2 -34.31 8.26 -11.44
C ARG A 2 -33.03 8.74 -12.11
N GLY A 3 -32.74 10.03 -12.01
CA GLY A 3 -31.51 10.63 -12.53
C GLY A 3 -30.33 10.21 -11.67
N GLY A 4 -29.35 9.54 -12.26
CA GLY A 4 -28.08 9.20 -11.60
C GLY A 4 -27.25 10.46 -11.37
N MET A 5 -26.81 10.67 -10.14
CA MET A 5 -25.94 11.78 -9.76
C MET A 5 -24.54 11.57 -10.36
N SER A 6 -23.99 12.56 -11.04
CA SER A 6 -22.67 12.41 -11.69
C SER A 6 -21.53 12.55 -10.67
N ARG A 7 -20.37 11.93 -10.97
CA ARG A 7 -19.14 12.00 -10.15
C ARG A 7 -18.71 13.43 -9.81
N ARG A 8 -19.04 14.43 -10.65
CA ARG A 8 -18.78 15.85 -10.36
C ARG A 8 -19.72 16.45 -9.31
N GLN A 9 -20.97 16.00 -9.24
CA GLN A 9 -21.93 16.43 -8.22
C GLN A 9 -21.58 15.82 -6.86
N PHE A 10 -21.08 14.58 -6.84
CA PHE A 10 -20.54 13.94 -5.63
C PHE A 10 -19.36 14.72 -5.04
N LEU A 11 -18.38 15.12 -5.86
CA LEU A 11 -17.20 15.87 -5.38
C LEU A 11 -17.54 17.29 -4.89
N ARG A 12 -18.57 17.93 -5.45
CA ARG A 12 -19.05 19.24 -4.95
C ARG A 12 -19.81 19.12 -3.62
N GLY A 13 -20.48 18.00 -3.37
CA GLY A 13 -21.12 17.73 -2.07
C GLY A 13 -20.14 17.52 -0.93
N VAL A 14 -19.02 16.82 -1.19
CA VAL A 14 -17.97 16.55 -0.18
C VAL A 14 -17.24 17.82 0.26
N ALA A 15 -17.03 18.79 -0.65
CA ALA A 15 -16.37 20.04 -0.31
C ALA A 15 -17.24 20.99 0.57
N ALA A 16 -18.57 20.89 0.49
CA ALA A 16 -19.47 21.74 1.26
C ALA A 16 -19.70 21.23 2.70
N ALA A 17 -19.61 19.92 2.94
CA ALA A 17 -19.83 19.34 4.27
C ALA A 17 -18.63 19.51 5.23
N LEU A 18 -17.41 19.68 4.71
CA LEU A 18 -16.21 19.92 5.51
C LEU A 18 -16.08 21.37 6.01
N GLY A 19 -16.89 22.31 5.50
CA GLY A 19 -16.85 23.73 5.87
C GLY A 19 -17.68 24.12 7.10
N ALA A 20 -18.54 23.24 7.63
CA ALA A 20 -19.57 23.63 8.60
C ALA A 20 -19.52 22.90 9.97
N LEU A 21 -18.48 22.10 10.25
CA LEU A 21 -18.37 21.34 11.52
C LEU A 21 -17.06 21.58 12.30
N LEU A 22 -16.46 22.76 12.13
CA LEU A 22 -15.46 23.29 13.06
C LEU A 22 -16.17 24.14 14.11
N MET A 23 -16.49 23.56 15.29
CA MET A 23 -16.53 24.23 16.62
C MET A 23 -16.85 23.24 17.76
N GLY A 24 -16.23 22.05 17.75
CA GLY A 24 -16.16 21.16 18.91
C GLY A 24 -14.84 21.36 19.65
N ARG A 25 -14.85 22.08 20.78
CA ARG A 25 -13.66 22.39 21.59
C ARG A 25 -13.05 21.11 22.18
N CYS A 26 -11.94 20.63 21.62
CA CYS A 26 -11.04 19.72 22.32
C CYS A 26 -10.29 20.50 23.41
N ARG A 27 -10.62 20.27 24.68
CA ARG A 27 -9.83 20.72 25.82
C ARG A 27 -8.89 19.58 26.23
N PRO A 28 -7.56 19.72 26.12
CA PRO A 28 -6.66 18.82 26.82
C PRO A 28 -6.69 19.15 28.31
N GLU A 29 -6.95 18.15 29.16
CA GLU A 29 -6.63 18.24 30.59
C GLU A 29 -5.11 18.31 30.74
N ARG A 30 -4.66 19.35 31.44
CA ARG A 30 -3.26 19.69 31.65
C ARG A 30 -2.73 18.91 32.86
N PRO A 31 -1.65 18.13 32.75
CA PRO A 31 -0.97 17.62 33.93
C PRO A 31 -0.28 18.77 34.68
N THR A 32 -0.47 18.79 36.00
CA THR A 32 0.16 19.72 36.94
C THR A 32 1.68 19.54 36.92
N LEU A 33 2.43 20.56 36.51
CA LEU A 33 3.89 20.60 36.62
C LEU A 33 4.32 21.70 37.60
N THR A 34 5.14 21.28 38.57
CA THR A 34 5.90 22.05 39.57
C THR A 34 6.89 23.01 38.89
N PRO A 35 7.20 24.19 39.47
CA PRO A 35 7.94 25.22 38.74
C PRO A 35 9.46 25.01 38.78
N ALA A 36 10.12 25.21 37.63
CA ALA A 36 11.57 25.42 37.55
C ALA A 36 11.87 26.66 36.69
N VAL A 37 12.37 27.68 37.38
CA VAL A 37 13.35 28.73 37.05
C VAL A 37 13.59 29.11 35.57
N SER A 38 13.40 30.41 35.32
CA SER A 38 13.69 31.20 34.11
C SER A 38 15.14 31.11 33.59
N THR A 39 15.36 31.35 32.28
CA THR A 39 16.16 32.49 31.74
C THR A 39 16.32 32.44 30.19
N THR A 40 16.18 33.63 29.56
CA THR A 40 16.64 34.12 28.22
C THR A 40 15.95 33.75 26.88
N ALA A 41 15.22 34.76 26.37
CA ALA A 41 15.28 35.48 25.07
C ALA A 41 15.28 34.76 23.70
N PRO A 42 14.45 35.21 22.73
CA PRO A 42 14.38 34.65 21.37
C PRO A 42 15.33 35.37 20.38
N THR A 43 15.90 34.60 19.45
CA THR A 43 16.62 35.12 18.27
C THR A 43 15.79 34.87 17.01
N SER A 44 15.51 35.93 16.26
CA SER A 44 14.70 35.95 15.04
C SER A 44 15.37 35.25 13.84
N PRO A 45 14.61 34.68 12.89
CA PRO A 45 15.15 34.09 11.66
C PRO A 45 15.40 35.15 10.56
N PRO A 46 16.36 34.92 9.64
CA PRO A 46 16.65 35.86 8.55
C PRO A 46 15.64 35.79 7.40
N SER A 47 15.34 36.98 6.86
CA SER A 47 14.47 37.25 5.72
C SER A 47 14.95 36.63 4.40
N ARG A 48 14.00 36.09 3.63
CA ARG A 48 14.20 35.53 2.30
C ARG A 48 14.11 36.65 1.25
N THR A 49 15.22 36.92 0.55
CA THR A 49 15.30 37.90 -0.55
C THR A 49 14.63 37.35 -1.82
N THR A 50 13.61 38.05 -2.31
CA THR A 50 12.98 37.84 -3.62
C THR A 50 13.72 38.65 -4.70
N ALA A 51 14.18 37.98 -5.75
CA ALA A 51 14.71 38.62 -6.96
C ALA A 51 13.56 38.90 -7.96
N PRO A 52 13.56 40.04 -8.68
CA PRO A 52 12.57 40.32 -9.72
C PRO A 52 13.00 39.73 -11.07
N LEU A 53 12.08 39.08 -11.78
CA LEU A 53 12.25 38.75 -13.20
C LEU A 53 11.78 39.94 -14.05
N SER A 54 12.68 40.41 -14.90
CA SER A 54 12.46 41.46 -15.89
C SER A 54 11.94 40.85 -17.19
N PRO A 55 10.94 41.42 -17.87
CA PRO A 55 10.56 41.00 -19.21
C PRO A 55 11.44 41.71 -20.26
N THR A 56 11.93 40.97 -21.24
CA THR A 56 12.56 41.53 -22.44
C THR A 56 11.75 41.08 -23.65
N ASP A 57 10.88 41.96 -24.11
CA ASP A 57 10.37 41.94 -25.48
C ASP A 57 11.47 42.43 -26.42
N THR A 58 11.76 41.67 -27.46
CA THR A 58 12.49 42.17 -28.63
C THR A 58 11.90 41.50 -29.86
N ALA A 59 11.28 42.32 -30.70
CA ALA A 59 10.68 41.93 -31.96
C ALA A 59 11.63 42.11 -33.15
N ALA A 60 11.33 41.35 -34.21
CA ALA A 60 11.69 41.50 -35.63
C ALA A 60 12.99 40.81 -36.13
N PRO A 61 13.10 40.47 -37.44
CA PRO A 61 12.11 40.51 -38.51
C PRO A 61 11.80 39.13 -39.15
N SER A 62 10.59 39.02 -39.69
CA SER A 62 10.13 37.89 -40.51
C SER A 62 10.67 38.01 -41.93
N VAL A 63 11.53 37.07 -42.34
CA VAL A 63 11.90 36.86 -43.74
C VAL A 63 11.22 35.57 -44.17
N THR A 64 10.26 35.67 -45.09
CA THR A 64 9.54 34.52 -45.65
C THR A 64 10.38 33.90 -46.78
N PRO A 65 10.92 32.69 -46.63
CA PRO A 65 11.51 31.95 -47.75
C PRO A 65 10.40 31.21 -48.50
N ALA A 66 10.52 31.17 -49.83
CA ALA A 66 9.63 30.43 -50.72
C ALA A 66 9.66 28.91 -50.40
N PRO A 67 8.54 28.19 -50.54
CA PRO A 67 8.49 26.77 -50.23
C PRO A 67 9.24 25.95 -51.28
N ALA A 68 10.31 25.27 -50.87
CA ALA A 68 10.91 24.18 -51.63
C ALA A 68 10.12 22.90 -51.35
N GLU A 69 9.48 22.33 -52.38
CA GLU A 69 8.78 21.04 -52.30
C GLU A 69 9.79 19.94 -52.02
N THR A 70 9.91 19.58 -50.74
CA THR A 70 10.73 18.44 -50.30
C THR A 70 9.81 17.24 -50.23
N SER A 71 9.95 16.32 -51.19
CA SER A 71 9.23 15.04 -51.18
C SER A 71 9.76 14.19 -50.03
N ALA A 72 9.09 14.25 -48.87
CA ALA A 72 9.44 13.47 -47.70
C ALA A 72 9.07 11.99 -47.93
N THR A 73 10.08 11.13 -47.98
CA THR A 73 9.89 9.68 -47.86
C THR A 73 9.14 9.39 -46.56
N PRO A 74 8.05 8.61 -46.56
CA PRO A 74 7.31 8.32 -45.34
C PRO A 74 8.21 7.56 -44.36
N THR A 75 8.62 8.24 -43.29
CA THR A 75 9.23 7.62 -42.12
C THR A 75 8.25 6.58 -41.59
N ALA A 76 8.64 5.31 -41.63
CA ALA A 76 7.85 4.23 -41.05
C ALA A 76 7.45 4.60 -39.62
N ALA A 77 6.16 4.55 -39.33
CA ALA A 77 5.64 4.81 -38.00
C ALA A 77 6.41 3.91 -37.00
N PRO A 78 6.81 4.43 -35.83
CA PRO A 78 7.43 3.61 -34.79
C PRO A 78 6.56 2.39 -34.54
N ALA A 79 7.15 1.19 -34.63
CA ALA A 79 6.45 -0.04 -34.34
C ALA A 79 5.82 0.08 -32.95
N GLU A 80 4.51 -0.15 -32.85
CA GLU A 80 3.80 -0.15 -31.58
C GLU A 80 4.51 -1.13 -30.64
N PRO A 81 4.86 -0.72 -29.41
CA PRO A 81 5.54 -1.60 -28.48
C PRO A 81 4.69 -2.85 -28.31
N ALA A 82 5.33 -4.02 -28.45
CA ALA A 82 4.65 -5.31 -28.36
C ALA A 82 3.76 -5.34 -27.12
N ARG A 83 2.44 -5.50 -27.33
CA ARG A 83 1.48 -5.56 -26.24
C ARG A 83 1.82 -6.78 -25.40
N ILE A 84 2.36 -6.55 -24.22
CA ILE A 84 2.64 -7.59 -23.24
C ILE A 84 1.30 -8.24 -22.86
N PRO A 85 1.12 -9.56 -23.03
CA PRO A 85 -0.09 -10.24 -22.60
C PRO A 85 -0.08 -10.34 -21.07
N GLY A 86 -0.62 -9.33 -20.39
CA GLY A 86 -0.97 -9.37 -18.98
C GLY A 86 -2.43 -9.80 -18.82
N ARG A 87 -2.69 -10.79 -17.97
CA ARG A 87 -4.06 -11.13 -17.58
C ARG A 87 -4.40 -10.42 -16.27
N VAL A 88 -5.56 -9.76 -16.25
CA VAL A 88 -6.13 -9.17 -15.04
C VAL A 88 -7.47 -9.83 -14.78
N VAL A 89 -7.64 -10.36 -13.57
CA VAL A 89 -8.88 -10.99 -13.12
C VAL A 89 -9.51 -10.11 -12.04
N HIS A 90 -10.81 -9.85 -12.16
CA HIS A 90 -11.59 -9.12 -11.17
C HIS A 90 -12.72 -10.01 -10.66
N ILE A 91 -12.60 -10.48 -9.41
CA ILE A 91 -13.70 -11.18 -8.74
C ILE A 91 -14.44 -10.20 -7.83
N ARG A 92 -15.76 -10.30 -7.80
CA ARG A 92 -16.64 -9.50 -6.95
C ARG A 92 -17.69 -10.42 -6.34
N ALA A 93 -17.95 -10.28 -5.04
CA ALA A 93 -19.05 -10.92 -4.36
C ALA A 93 -19.88 -9.85 -3.62
N PRO A 94 -21.18 -9.70 -3.91
CA PRO A 94 -22.03 -8.70 -3.24
C PRO A 94 -22.09 -8.86 -1.71
N GLY A 95 -21.85 -10.07 -1.20
CA GLY A 95 -21.80 -10.37 0.24
C GLY A 95 -20.40 -10.32 0.87
N ALA A 96 -19.38 -9.85 0.16
CA ALA A 96 -18.01 -9.77 0.72
C ALA A 96 -17.89 -8.81 1.90
N THR A 97 -18.79 -7.83 1.97
CA THR A 97 -18.93 -6.95 3.12
C THR A 97 -20.38 -6.51 3.27
N TYR A 98 -20.79 -6.28 4.51
CA TYR A 98 -22.07 -5.71 4.88
C TYR A 98 -21.88 -4.42 5.70
N TRP A 99 -20.73 -3.75 5.53
CA TRP A 99 -20.49 -2.46 6.16
C TRP A 99 -21.47 -1.42 5.63
N ASP A 100 -22.16 -0.77 6.54
CA ASP A 100 -23.21 0.22 6.28
C ASP A 100 -22.68 1.66 6.28
N PHE A 101 -21.36 1.83 6.26
CA PHE A 101 -20.68 3.12 6.40
C PHE A 101 -20.86 3.78 7.78
N GLY A 102 -21.21 3.00 8.81
CA GLY A 102 -21.27 3.44 10.19
C GLY A 102 -19.92 3.83 10.80
N SER A 103 -19.92 4.11 12.10
CA SER A 103 -18.72 4.57 12.83
C SER A 103 -17.74 3.46 13.22
N ASP A 104 -18.16 2.20 13.13
CA ASP A 104 -17.36 1.05 13.53
C ASP A 104 -16.29 0.71 12.48
N TYR A 105 -15.29 -0.06 12.89
CA TYR A 105 -14.23 -0.54 12.01
C TYR A 105 -14.81 -1.43 10.89
N TYR A 106 -14.62 -1.02 9.63
CA TYR A 106 -15.17 -1.73 8.46
C TYR A 106 -14.71 -3.19 8.35
N GLY A 107 -13.55 -3.54 8.91
CA GLY A 107 -13.06 -4.92 8.92
C GLY A 107 -13.95 -5.89 9.69
N ASN A 108 -14.70 -5.40 10.69
CA ASN A 108 -15.67 -6.21 11.44
C ASN A 108 -16.86 -6.66 10.60
N PHE A 109 -17.05 -6.07 9.42
CA PHE A 109 -18.18 -6.30 8.52
C PHE A 109 -17.76 -7.00 7.23
N VAL A 110 -16.59 -7.64 7.22
CA VAL A 110 -16.12 -8.44 6.09
C VAL A 110 -16.55 -9.89 6.30
N ASP A 111 -17.07 -10.53 5.26
CA ASP A 111 -17.40 -11.96 5.29
C ASP A 111 -16.16 -12.75 4.83
N GLN A 112 -15.51 -13.43 5.77
CA GLN A 112 -14.31 -14.24 5.48
C GLN A 112 -14.57 -15.33 4.44
N ASN A 113 -15.74 -16.01 4.49
CA ASN A 113 -16.03 -17.09 3.56
C ASN A 113 -16.22 -16.55 2.13
N ALA A 114 -16.87 -15.39 1.99
CA ALA A 114 -17.00 -14.73 0.70
C ALA A 114 -15.62 -14.29 0.17
N VAL A 115 -14.74 -13.77 1.02
CA VAL A 115 -13.36 -13.40 0.63
C VAL A 115 -12.55 -14.63 0.24
N ASP A 116 -12.65 -15.75 0.98
CA ASP A 116 -11.99 -17.01 0.64
C ASP A 116 -12.41 -17.47 -0.77
N GLN A 117 -13.71 -17.52 -1.05
CA GLN A 117 -14.22 -17.89 -2.38
C GLN A 117 -13.78 -16.93 -3.47
N MET A 118 -13.73 -15.62 -3.17
CA MET A 118 -13.25 -14.61 -4.13
C MET A 118 -11.77 -14.84 -4.49
N VAL A 119 -10.92 -15.09 -3.50
CA VAL A 119 -9.49 -15.35 -3.70
C VAL A 119 -9.28 -16.67 -4.42
N GLU A 120 -9.91 -17.76 -3.98
CA GLU A 120 -9.83 -19.08 -4.60
C GLU A 120 -10.22 -19.04 -6.08
N ARG A 121 -11.37 -18.43 -6.39
CA ARG A 121 -11.81 -18.24 -7.79
C ARG A 121 -10.86 -17.35 -8.56
N GLY A 122 -10.38 -16.27 -7.95
CA GLY A 122 -9.48 -15.30 -8.57
C GLY A 122 -8.16 -15.92 -8.98
N VAL A 123 -7.53 -16.72 -8.10
CA VAL A 123 -6.27 -17.39 -8.43
C VAL A 123 -6.48 -18.48 -9.48
N MET A 124 -7.56 -19.26 -9.40
CA MET A 124 -7.87 -20.28 -10.40
C MET A 124 -8.09 -19.69 -11.80
N GLU A 125 -8.86 -18.59 -11.89
CA GLU A 125 -9.04 -17.87 -13.15
C GLU A 125 -7.72 -17.23 -13.61
N LEU A 126 -6.90 -16.68 -12.71
CA LEU A 126 -5.63 -16.06 -13.09
C LEU A 126 -4.66 -17.07 -13.73
N THR A 127 -4.66 -18.31 -13.25
CA THR A 127 -3.72 -19.36 -13.65
C THR A 127 -4.28 -20.37 -14.66
N ASP A 128 -5.53 -20.21 -15.10
CA ASP A 128 -6.24 -21.19 -15.95
C ASP A 128 -6.26 -22.62 -15.38
N THR A 129 -6.47 -22.74 -14.07
CA THR A 129 -6.56 -24.03 -13.37
C THR A 129 -7.96 -24.23 -12.80
N THR A 130 -8.37 -25.48 -12.61
CA THR A 130 -9.68 -25.83 -12.02
C THR A 130 -9.59 -26.24 -10.54
N SER A 131 -8.40 -26.15 -9.95
CA SER A 131 -8.11 -26.55 -8.57
C SER A 131 -7.31 -25.44 -7.88
N VAL A 132 -7.71 -25.10 -6.65
CA VAL A 132 -7.03 -24.08 -5.83
C VAL A 132 -5.57 -24.49 -5.57
N ALA A 133 -5.35 -25.78 -5.29
CA ALA A 133 -4.02 -26.32 -5.04
C ALA A 133 -3.10 -26.13 -6.27
N ASP A 134 -3.59 -26.37 -7.48
CA ASP A 134 -2.79 -26.23 -8.70
C ASP A 134 -2.59 -24.76 -9.09
N ALA A 135 -3.56 -23.90 -8.81
CA ALA A 135 -3.41 -22.45 -8.94
C ALA A 135 -2.24 -21.94 -8.09
N TRP A 136 -2.21 -22.31 -6.80
CA TRP A 136 -1.16 -21.87 -5.90
C TRP A 136 0.21 -22.48 -6.22
N ARG A 137 0.27 -23.73 -6.69
CA ARG A 137 1.53 -24.32 -7.21
C ARG A 137 2.05 -23.61 -8.45
N THR A 138 1.16 -23.00 -9.23
CA THR A 138 1.54 -22.18 -10.39
C THR A 138 2.13 -20.85 -9.95
N LEU A 139 1.55 -20.20 -8.94
CA LEU A 139 2.01 -18.90 -8.42
C LEU A 139 3.26 -18.99 -7.54
N VAL A 140 3.39 -20.03 -6.73
CA VAL A 140 4.50 -20.23 -5.79
C VAL A 140 5.21 -21.56 -6.07
N PRO A 141 5.80 -21.74 -7.27
CA PRO A 141 6.36 -23.03 -7.66
C PRO A 141 7.55 -23.42 -6.79
N ASN A 142 7.70 -24.73 -6.55
CA ASN A 142 8.82 -25.32 -5.80
C ASN A 142 8.96 -24.86 -4.34
N TYR A 143 7.84 -24.55 -3.69
CA TYR A 143 7.85 -24.41 -2.23
C TYR A 143 8.45 -25.65 -1.58
N THR A 144 9.36 -25.43 -0.63
CA THR A 144 9.97 -26.48 0.19
C THR A 144 9.64 -26.17 1.64
N PRO A 145 9.13 -27.14 2.43
CA PRO A 145 8.86 -26.93 3.86
C PRO A 145 10.06 -26.30 4.59
N GLY A 146 9.79 -25.35 5.49
CA GLY A 146 10.80 -24.57 6.19
C GLY A 146 11.33 -23.36 5.43
N ARG A 147 10.86 -23.09 4.20
CA ARG A 147 11.11 -21.82 3.52
C ARG A 147 9.99 -20.84 3.86
N ALA A 148 10.34 -19.62 4.23
CA ALA A 148 9.34 -18.61 4.50
C ALA A 148 8.65 -18.10 3.21
N ILE A 149 7.35 -17.81 3.32
CA ILE A 149 6.58 -16.99 2.38
C ILE A 149 6.28 -15.66 3.09
N ALA A 150 6.94 -14.60 2.62
CA ALA A 150 6.72 -13.25 3.11
C ALA A 150 5.56 -12.57 2.36
N ILE A 151 4.61 -12.01 3.11
CA ILE A 151 3.45 -11.29 2.58
C ILE A 151 3.47 -9.85 3.08
N LYS A 152 3.72 -8.91 2.16
CA LYS A 152 3.67 -7.48 2.44
C LYS A 152 2.21 -7.03 2.50
N VAL A 153 1.81 -6.48 3.63
CA VAL A 153 0.52 -5.79 3.77
C VAL A 153 0.79 -4.29 3.86
N ASN A 154 -0.04 -3.46 3.24
CA ASN A 154 0.13 -2.02 3.27
C ASN A 154 -0.66 -1.42 4.44
N PHE A 155 0.04 -1.00 5.49
CA PHE A 155 -0.51 -0.33 6.67
C PHE A 155 -0.22 1.18 6.63
N ASN A 156 -0.43 1.81 5.47
CA ASN A 156 -0.05 3.20 5.22
C ASN A 156 -0.61 4.24 6.20
N ASN A 157 -1.69 3.92 6.91
CA ASN A 157 -2.29 4.80 7.91
C ASN A 157 -2.15 4.30 9.36
N CYS A 158 -1.43 3.19 9.59
CA CYS A 158 -1.28 2.60 10.92
C CYS A 158 0.10 2.96 11.48
N LEU A 159 0.15 4.00 12.31
CA LEU A 159 1.40 4.43 12.94
C LEU A 159 1.56 3.86 14.36
N TRP A 160 0.55 3.17 14.86
CA TRP A 160 0.48 2.61 16.21
C TRP A 160 -0.14 1.22 16.19
N CYS A 161 0.36 0.32 17.03
CA CYS A 161 -0.16 -1.04 17.16
C CYS A 161 -1.50 -1.07 17.86
N ASP A 162 -1.56 -0.42 19.02
CA ASP A 162 -2.76 -0.30 19.84
C ASP A 162 -2.79 1.15 20.35
N LEU A 163 -3.71 1.97 19.83
CA LEU A 163 -3.96 3.28 20.45
C LEU A 163 -4.87 3.08 21.66
N PRO A 164 -4.60 3.77 22.80
CA PRO A 164 -5.67 4.00 23.75
C PRO A 164 -6.76 4.76 22.99
N ILE A 165 -7.96 4.17 22.91
CA ILE A 165 -9.09 4.77 22.19
C ILE A 165 -9.49 6.05 22.93
N THR A 166 -8.81 7.15 22.61
CA THR A 166 -9.32 8.49 22.83
C THR A 166 -10.06 8.87 21.55
N ASN A 167 -11.24 9.45 21.69
CA ASN A 167 -12.14 9.73 20.56
C ASN A 167 -11.53 10.62 19.44
N CYS A 168 -10.34 11.19 19.66
CA CYS A 168 -9.63 12.06 18.73
C CYS A 168 -8.70 11.31 17.76
N GLU A 169 -8.30 10.08 18.07
CA GLU A 169 -7.29 9.32 17.31
C GLU A 169 -7.84 8.03 16.67
N ASP A 170 -9.12 7.73 16.93
CA ASP A 170 -9.81 6.52 16.45
C ASP A 170 -9.82 6.39 14.91
N TRP A 171 -9.66 7.49 14.17
CA TRP A 171 -9.56 7.47 12.70
C TRP A 171 -8.27 6.82 12.19
N GLN A 172 -7.20 6.82 12.98
CA GLN A 172 -5.88 6.27 12.61
C GLN A 172 -5.87 4.73 12.63
N LEU A 173 -6.92 4.13 13.19
CA LEU A 173 -7.11 2.68 13.28
C LEU A 173 -8.22 2.18 12.33
N LYS A 174 -8.87 3.09 11.60
CA LYS A 174 -10.06 2.80 10.79
C LYS A 174 -9.81 2.60 9.31
N THR A 175 -8.57 2.73 8.81
CA THR A 175 -8.28 2.62 7.37
C THR A 175 -6.96 1.86 7.13
N ASP A 176 -7.01 0.54 7.29
CA ASP A 176 -5.84 -0.31 7.46
C ASP A 176 -5.82 -1.48 6.43
N GLY A 177 -4.81 -2.35 6.51
CA GLY A 177 -4.89 -3.65 5.84
C GLY A 177 -6.02 -4.51 6.44
N LEU A 178 -6.65 -5.37 5.62
CA LEU A 178 -7.57 -6.40 6.10
C LEU A 178 -6.82 -7.73 6.22
N ILE A 179 -7.03 -8.47 7.30
CA ILE A 179 -6.46 -9.82 7.45
C ILE A 179 -7.16 -10.82 6.53
N HIS A 180 -8.41 -10.55 6.13
CA HIS A 180 -9.25 -11.50 5.41
C HIS A 180 -8.62 -12.04 4.11
N PRO A 181 -8.04 -11.20 3.22
CA PRO A 181 -7.30 -11.72 2.06
C PRO A 181 -6.09 -12.57 2.46
N ILE A 182 -5.43 -12.28 3.58
CA ILE A 182 -4.28 -13.05 4.04
C ILE A 182 -4.71 -14.42 4.56
N ASN A 183 -5.78 -14.49 5.34
CA ASN A 183 -6.38 -15.75 5.76
C ASN A 183 -6.72 -16.63 4.55
N ALA A 184 -7.28 -16.03 3.48
CA ALA A 184 -7.60 -16.72 2.23
C ALA A 184 -6.35 -17.22 1.47
N ILE A 185 -5.26 -16.43 1.47
CA ILE A 185 -3.97 -16.83 0.90
C ILE A 185 -3.40 -18.04 1.64
N VAL A 186 -3.33 -17.98 2.97
CA VAL A 186 -2.81 -19.09 3.79
C VAL A 186 -3.66 -20.34 3.61
N ARG A 187 -5.00 -20.19 3.55
CA ARG A 187 -5.94 -21.28 3.24
C ARG A 187 -5.56 -22.00 1.95
N GLY A 188 -5.36 -21.23 0.88
CA GLY A 188 -5.05 -21.78 -0.44
C GLY A 188 -3.66 -22.41 -0.52
N LEU A 189 -2.65 -21.81 0.11
CA LEU A 189 -1.31 -22.38 0.21
C LEU A 189 -1.31 -23.74 0.92
N ARG A 190 -2.10 -23.89 1.99
CA ARG A 190 -2.26 -25.17 2.69
C ARG A 190 -2.93 -26.25 1.84
N GLN A 191 -3.78 -25.87 0.87
CA GLN A 191 -4.35 -26.82 -0.10
C GLN A 191 -3.28 -27.28 -1.13
N ALA A 192 -2.37 -26.37 -1.52
CA ALA A 192 -1.27 -26.70 -2.42
C ALA A 192 -0.17 -27.54 -1.75
N TYR A 193 0.09 -27.29 -0.47
CA TYR A 193 1.22 -27.85 0.27
C TYR A 193 0.75 -28.42 1.61
N PRO A 194 0.47 -29.73 1.69
CA PRO A 194 -0.05 -30.36 2.92
C PRO A 194 0.86 -30.25 4.15
N ASN A 195 2.18 -30.13 3.95
CA ASN A 195 3.17 -29.98 5.01
C ASN A 195 3.59 -28.52 5.24
N PHE A 196 2.76 -27.58 4.81
CA PHE A 196 3.00 -26.16 4.98
C PHE A 196 2.77 -25.77 6.44
N ALA A 197 3.84 -25.37 7.14
CA ALA A 197 3.77 -24.92 8.52
C ALA A 197 3.30 -23.46 8.54
N ASN A 198 2.38 -23.11 9.44
CA ASN A 198 1.92 -21.73 9.56
C ASN A 198 3.07 -20.77 9.94
N GLY A 199 4.07 -21.24 10.69
CA GLY A 199 5.29 -20.48 11.03
C GLY A 199 6.18 -20.12 9.84
N ASP A 200 5.95 -20.75 8.68
CA ASP A 200 6.58 -20.37 7.41
C ASP A 200 5.87 -19.16 6.76
N ILE A 201 4.78 -18.62 7.31
CA ILE A 201 4.13 -17.38 6.82
C ILE A 201 4.62 -16.18 7.62
N TRP A 202 5.20 -15.21 6.93
CA TRP A 202 5.70 -13.97 7.51
C TRP A 202 4.89 -12.80 6.97
N ILE A 203 4.02 -12.21 7.78
CA ILE A 203 3.27 -11.01 7.41
C ILE A 203 4.06 -9.79 7.83
N TYR A 204 4.24 -8.81 6.95
CA TYR A 204 5.07 -7.65 7.29
C TYR A 204 4.63 -6.31 6.73
N ASP A 205 4.98 -5.27 7.48
CA ASP A 205 5.14 -3.90 7.02
C ASP A 205 6.21 -3.18 7.83
N ALA A 206 7.40 -3.07 7.25
CA ALA A 206 8.51 -2.34 7.87
C ALA A 206 8.70 -0.95 7.25
N THR A 207 7.74 -0.44 6.49
CA THR A 207 7.95 0.81 5.75
C THR A 207 8.05 2.01 6.68
N VAL A 208 9.13 2.79 6.53
CA VAL A 208 9.32 4.06 7.22
C VAL A 208 8.55 5.13 6.43
N GLY A 209 7.53 5.72 7.02
CA GLY A 209 6.85 6.86 6.40
C GLY A 209 7.66 8.15 6.54
N SER A 210 7.26 9.16 5.77
CA SER A 210 8.04 10.38 5.51
C SER A 210 7.92 11.50 6.55
N ASN A 211 7.19 11.29 7.65
CA ASN A 211 6.95 12.33 8.65
C ASN A 211 7.87 12.16 9.89
N PRO A 212 8.69 13.16 10.24
CA PRO A 212 9.49 13.15 11.47
C PRO A 212 8.61 13.18 12.74
N PRO A 213 9.07 12.62 13.87
CA PRO A 213 10.41 12.07 14.06
C PRO A 213 10.63 10.68 13.44
N THR A 214 9.58 9.89 13.22
CA THR A 214 9.60 8.63 12.45
C THR A 214 8.19 8.08 12.44
N SER A 215 7.50 8.08 11.29
CA SER A 215 6.22 7.38 11.19
C SER A 215 6.51 5.92 10.84
N HIS A 216 6.91 5.14 11.84
CA HIS A 216 7.05 3.70 11.69
C HIS A 216 5.67 3.11 11.46
N ARG A 217 5.47 2.44 10.33
CA ARG A 217 4.23 1.70 10.13
C ARG A 217 4.24 0.46 10.99
N GLN A 218 3.09 0.17 11.56
CA GLN A 218 2.94 -0.83 12.60
C GLN A 218 1.75 -1.74 12.29
N ILE A 219 1.87 -3.03 12.63
CA ILE A 219 0.78 -3.99 12.42
C ILE A 219 -0.13 -3.96 13.66
N PRO A 220 -1.39 -3.53 13.52
CA PRO A 220 -2.26 -3.30 14.67
C PRO A 220 -2.72 -4.59 15.34
N GLY A 221 -2.97 -4.54 16.66
CA GLY A 221 -3.38 -5.71 17.45
C GLY A 221 -4.62 -6.40 16.87
N ARG A 222 -5.63 -5.63 16.43
CA ARG A 222 -6.85 -6.15 15.79
C ARG A 222 -6.58 -7.02 14.56
N PHE A 223 -5.61 -6.63 13.71
CA PHE A 223 -5.28 -7.38 12.51
C PHE A 223 -4.71 -8.76 12.85
N LYS A 224 -3.89 -8.82 13.90
CA LYS A 224 -3.31 -10.07 14.41
C LYS A 224 -4.36 -10.94 15.09
N ALA A 225 -5.25 -10.33 15.88
CA ALA A 225 -6.31 -11.01 16.61
C ALA A 225 -7.28 -11.76 15.67
N ASP A 226 -7.51 -11.22 14.47
CA ASP A 226 -8.39 -11.81 13.46
C ASP A 226 -7.66 -12.82 12.53
N CYS A 227 -6.37 -13.12 12.79
CA CYS A 227 -5.65 -14.14 12.03
C CYS A 227 -6.12 -15.54 12.42
N SER A 228 -6.59 -16.30 11.43
CA SER A 228 -7.16 -17.65 11.67
C SER A 228 -6.09 -18.75 11.82
N TYR A 229 -4.81 -18.40 11.66
CA TYR A 229 -3.71 -19.37 11.59
C TYR A 229 -2.73 -19.11 12.74
N PRO A 230 -2.70 -19.99 13.76
CA PRO A 230 -1.72 -19.87 14.83
C PRO A 230 -0.30 -20.03 14.26
N ASP A 231 0.68 -19.48 14.95
CA ASP A 231 2.12 -19.51 14.60
C ASP A 231 2.52 -18.66 13.38
N VAL A 232 1.58 -18.01 12.67
CA VAL A 232 1.93 -16.98 11.70
C VAL A 232 2.75 -15.88 12.37
N ARG A 233 3.88 -15.52 11.76
CA ARG A 233 4.80 -14.51 12.29
C ARG A 233 4.47 -13.15 11.71
N PHE A 234 4.55 -12.12 12.55
CA PHE A 234 4.27 -10.73 12.17
C PHE A 234 5.53 -9.91 12.36
N PHE A 235 5.87 -9.11 11.37
CA PHE A 235 7.06 -8.29 11.40
C PHE A 235 6.79 -6.83 11.08
N ASP A 236 7.27 -5.93 11.93
CA ASP A 236 7.26 -4.49 11.72
C ASP A 236 8.49 -3.83 12.37
N LEU A 237 8.49 -2.51 12.49
CA LEU A 237 9.64 -1.79 13.03
C LEU A 237 9.66 -1.71 14.56
N ASP A 238 8.60 -2.12 15.28
CA ASP A 238 8.46 -1.75 16.69
C ASP A 238 7.73 -2.79 17.56
N CYS A 239 6.44 -3.07 17.30
CA CYS A 239 5.61 -3.84 18.24
C CYS A 239 5.63 -5.34 18.01
N ASN A 240 6.12 -5.78 16.85
CA ASN A 240 6.16 -7.17 16.49
C ASN A 240 7.63 -7.60 16.31
N GLU A 241 7.86 -8.76 15.71
CA GLU A 241 9.22 -9.18 15.40
C GLU A 241 9.88 -8.13 14.49
N THR A 242 11.08 -7.69 14.85
CA THR A 242 11.67 -6.54 14.16
C THR A 242 12.08 -6.91 12.74
N ALA A 243 11.57 -6.15 11.77
CA ALA A 243 12.00 -6.20 10.39
C ALA A 243 12.91 -5.01 10.07
N THR A 244 14.10 -5.31 9.53
CA THR A 244 15.05 -4.29 9.09
C THR A 244 15.40 -4.44 7.61
N TYR A 245 15.84 -3.33 7.01
CA TYR A 245 16.26 -3.22 5.62
C TYR A 245 17.79 -3.09 5.49
N ASN A 246 18.55 -3.79 6.35
CA ASN A 246 19.99 -3.55 6.56
C ASN A 246 20.86 -4.82 6.45
N SER A 247 20.41 -5.86 5.75
CA SER A 247 21.23 -7.05 5.61
C SER A 247 22.55 -6.79 4.89
N SER A 248 23.59 -7.40 5.44
CA SER A 248 24.93 -7.47 4.86
C SER A 248 25.19 -8.78 4.11
N ASP A 249 24.21 -9.69 4.02
CA ASP A 249 24.35 -10.94 3.28
C ASP A 249 24.40 -10.66 1.77
N PRO A 250 25.54 -10.87 1.10
CA PRO A 250 25.69 -10.58 -0.31
C PRO A 250 24.85 -11.51 -1.21
N SER A 251 24.37 -12.63 -0.67
CA SER A 251 23.55 -13.62 -1.38
C SER A 251 22.05 -13.36 -1.30
N ALA A 252 21.61 -12.49 -0.39
CA ALA A 252 20.22 -12.12 -0.21
C ALA A 252 19.75 -11.27 -1.40
N THR A 253 19.44 -11.89 -2.54
CA THR A 253 19.09 -11.21 -3.79
C THR A 253 17.72 -11.63 -4.31
N VAL A 254 17.01 -10.69 -4.96
CA VAL A 254 15.71 -10.98 -5.56
C VAL A 254 15.91 -11.69 -6.89
N VAL A 255 15.37 -12.90 -6.99
CA VAL A 255 15.29 -13.64 -8.25
C VAL A 255 13.94 -13.37 -8.90
N TRP A 256 13.93 -12.54 -9.93
CA TRP A 256 12.72 -12.24 -10.68
C TRP A 256 12.32 -13.41 -11.58
N ARG A 257 11.04 -13.79 -11.53
CA ARG A 257 10.43 -14.78 -12.43
C ARG A 257 9.44 -14.09 -13.36
N ASN A 258 9.96 -13.37 -14.35
CA ASN A 258 9.14 -12.58 -15.25
C ASN A 258 8.49 -13.45 -16.34
N PRO A 259 7.29 -13.09 -16.82
CA PRO A 259 6.71 -13.69 -18.01
C PRO A 259 7.62 -13.57 -19.23
N GLN A 260 7.43 -14.46 -20.21
CA GLN A 260 8.17 -14.39 -21.47
C GLN A 260 7.96 -13.02 -22.15
N GLY A 261 9.07 -12.43 -22.63
CA GLY A 261 9.05 -11.12 -23.28
C GLY A 261 9.11 -9.91 -22.32
N ILE A 262 9.08 -10.14 -21.00
CA ILE A 262 9.31 -9.08 -20.02
C ILE A 262 10.79 -9.02 -19.65
N PRO A 263 11.47 -7.88 -19.87
CA PRO A 263 12.83 -7.69 -19.43
C PRO A 263 12.94 -7.93 -17.93
N THR A 264 13.94 -8.71 -17.53
CA THR A 264 14.17 -8.93 -16.11
C THR A 264 14.76 -7.67 -15.48
N PRO A 265 14.15 -7.14 -14.40
CA PRO A 265 14.75 -6.03 -13.67
C PRO A 265 16.16 -6.40 -13.19
N PRO A 266 17.03 -5.40 -12.95
CA PRO A 266 18.34 -5.66 -12.37
C PRO A 266 18.25 -6.49 -11.10
N THR A 267 19.28 -7.28 -10.83
CA THR A 267 19.44 -7.94 -9.52
C THR A 267 19.44 -6.85 -8.45
N VAL A 268 18.50 -6.95 -7.51
CA VAL A 268 18.43 -6.08 -6.34
C VAL A 268 18.69 -6.91 -5.09
N GLN A 269 19.38 -6.32 -4.13
CA GLN A 269 19.51 -6.92 -2.81
C GLN A 269 18.13 -6.96 -2.15
N VAL A 270 17.88 -8.04 -1.42
CA VAL A 270 16.69 -8.31 -0.61
C VAL A 270 16.67 -7.36 0.59
N THR A 271 17.65 -6.47 0.75
CA THR A 271 17.60 -5.36 1.70
C THR A 271 16.35 -4.48 1.60
N ASP A 272 15.48 -4.66 0.58
CA ASP A 272 14.14 -4.06 0.47
C ASP A 272 12.96 -5.01 0.82
N VAL A 273 13.24 -6.26 1.21
CA VAL A 273 12.29 -7.33 1.56
C VAL A 273 12.88 -8.16 2.72
N LEU A 274 12.39 -8.02 3.96
CA LEU A 274 12.69 -8.88 5.14
C LEU A 274 13.93 -9.81 5.04
N VAL A 275 15.11 -9.34 5.49
CA VAL A 275 16.31 -10.19 5.49
C VAL A 275 16.74 -10.62 6.90
N GLN A 276 16.25 -9.96 7.95
CA GLN A 276 16.64 -10.23 9.35
C GLN A 276 15.42 -10.45 10.25
N ALA A 277 14.46 -11.23 9.77
CA ALA A 277 13.45 -11.85 10.62
C ALA A 277 14.13 -12.95 11.45
N THR A 278 14.68 -12.58 12.61
CA THR A 278 15.30 -13.53 13.56
C THR A 278 14.22 -14.26 14.34
#